data_AF-A0A524H2F0-F1
#
_entry.id   AF-A0A524H2F0-F1
#
_cell.length_a   1.000
_cell.length_b   1.000
_cell.length_c   1.000
_cell.angle_alpha   90.00
_cell.angle_beta   90.00
_cell.angle_gamma   90.00
#
_symmetry.space_group_name_H-M   'P 1'
#
loop_
_entity.id
_entity.type
_entity.pdbx_description
1 polymer ?
#
loop_
_entity_poly.entity_id
_entity_poly.type
_entity_poly.pdbx_seq_one_letter_code
_entity_poly.pdbx_strand_id
1 'polypeptide(L)'
;MVQKKPVPPHQAQSRRPKKSGFFKRFILFPLLFFMVIGLLGGLGLVAGYLYINEDLPQINSLMDYRPSIISKVFADDDRVIAEFFKERRIVVPLSEVPP
;
A
#
# COMPACT_ATOMS: atom_id res chain seq x y z
N MET A 1 -53.49 48.80 -59.89
CA MET A 1 -53.76 47.87 -58.77
C MET A 1 -52.90 46.64 -58.96
N VAL A 2 -51.78 46.51 -58.24
CA VAL A 2 -50.85 45.38 -58.38
C VAL A 2 -51.10 44.42 -57.22
N GLN A 3 -51.63 43.24 -57.52
CA GLN A 3 -51.81 42.17 -56.53
C GLN A 3 -50.46 41.69 -56.00
N LYS A 4 -50.26 41.81 -54.69
CA LYS A 4 -49.11 41.23 -53.98
C LYS A 4 -49.44 39.78 -53.64
N LYS A 5 -48.72 38.81 -54.21
CA LYS A 5 -48.83 37.39 -53.84
C LYS A 5 -48.40 37.16 -52.38
N PRO A 6 -49.00 36.21 -51.66
CA PRO A 6 -48.63 35.93 -50.27
C PRO A 6 -47.26 35.23 -50.20
N VAL A 7 -46.40 35.72 -49.30
CA VAL A 7 -45.10 35.13 -48.97
C VAL A 7 -45.34 33.87 -48.14
N PRO A 8 -44.73 32.72 -48.44
CA PRO A 8 -44.91 31.52 -47.64
C PRO A 8 -44.32 31.70 -46.24
N PRO A 9 -44.92 31.10 -45.19
CA PRO A 9 -44.42 31.24 -43.83
C PRO A 9 -43.04 30.60 -43.75
N HIS A 10 -42.03 31.40 -43.39
CA HIS A 10 -40.72 30.87 -43.01
C HIS A 10 -40.92 29.89 -41.86
N GLN A 11 -40.79 28.60 -42.16
CA GLN A 11 -40.81 27.55 -41.15
C GLN A 11 -39.67 27.83 -40.18
N ALA A 12 -40.05 28.32 -39.00
CA ALA A 12 -39.17 28.56 -37.88
C ALA A 12 -38.48 27.23 -37.55
N GLN A 13 -37.21 27.10 -37.92
CA GLN A 13 -36.37 26.00 -37.47
C GLN A 13 -36.27 26.07 -35.95
N SER A 14 -37.08 25.30 -35.25
CA SER A 14 -36.96 25.11 -33.81
C SER A 14 -35.69 24.29 -33.53
N ARG A 15 -34.54 24.96 -33.48
CA ARG A 15 -33.31 24.36 -32.95
C ARG A 15 -33.55 24.11 -31.46
N ARG A 16 -33.83 22.84 -31.12
CA ARG A 16 -34.02 22.36 -29.75
C ARG A 16 -32.88 22.85 -28.85
N PRO A 17 -33.15 23.34 -27.63
CA PRO A 17 -32.10 23.86 -26.78
C PRO A 17 -31.23 22.70 -26.27
N LYS A 18 -29.92 22.72 -26.58
CA LYS A 18 -28.93 21.83 -25.98
C LYS A 18 -28.76 22.19 -24.50
N LYS A 19 -29.62 21.66 -23.62
CA LYS A 19 -29.50 21.79 -22.14
C LYS A 19 -28.82 20.57 -21.49
N SER A 20 -27.82 19.96 -22.13
CA SER A 20 -27.16 18.75 -21.59
C SER A 20 -25.88 19.02 -20.79
N GLY A 21 -25.42 20.27 -20.70
CA GLY A 21 -24.16 20.61 -20.02
C GLY A 21 -24.25 20.65 -18.50
N PHE A 22 -25.36 21.14 -17.94
CA PHE A 22 -25.47 21.40 -16.50
C PHE A 22 -25.60 20.10 -15.69
N PHE A 23 -26.41 19.15 -16.16
CA PHE A 23 -26.59 17.83 -15.54
C PHE A 23 -25.33 16.96 -15.63
N LYS A 24 -24.63 17.01 -16.78
CA LYS A 24 -23.33 16.35 -16.92
C LYS A 24 -22.31 16.94 -15.96
N ARG A 25 -22.26 18.26 -15.79
CA ARG A 25 -21.33 18.89 -14.84
C ARG A 25 -21.63 18.53 -13.39
N PHE A 26 -22.90 18.38 -13.02
CA PHE A 26 -23.33 17.95 -11.69
C PHE A 26 -22.95 16.50 -11.35
N ILE A 27 -22.86 15.61 -12.34
CA ILE A 27 -22.51 14.20 -12.12
C ILE A 27 -21.00 13.96 -12.35
N LEU A 28 -20.43 14.57 -13.38
CA LEU A 28 -19.03 14.36 -13.78
C LEU A 28 -18.04 15.01 -12.80
N PHE A 29 -18.42 16.13 -12.18
CA PHE A 29 -17.56 16.82 -11.22
C PHE A 29 -17.33 16.04 -9.92
N PRO A 30 -18.35 15.55 -9.19
CA PRO A 30 -18.13 14.71 -8.02
C PRO A 30 -17.46 13.39 -8.40
N LEU A 31 -17.80 12.80 -9.55
CA LEU A 31 -17.14 11.59 -10.05
C LEU A 31 -15.63 11.80 -10.20
N LEU A 32 -15.23 12.89 -10.88
CA LEU A 32 -13.81 13.24 -11.05
C LEU A 32 -13.14 13.52 -9.70
N PHE A 33 -13.82 14.22 -8.81
CA PHE A 33 -13.31 14.56 -7.48
C PHE A 33 -13.01 13.30 -6.66
N PHE A 34 -13.96 12.37 -6.57
CA PHE A 34 -13.76 11.09 -5.88
C PHE A 34 -12.69 10.24 -6.56
N MET A 35 -12.59 10.28 -7.90
CA MET A 35 -11.53 9.57 -8.62
C MET A 35 -10.14 10.12 -8.27
N VAL A 36 -9.98 11.44 -8.21
CA VAL A 36 -8.72 12.09 -7.83
C VAL A 36 -8.35 11.81 -6.38
N ILE A 37 -9.32 11.89 -5.45
CA ILE A 37 -9.10 11.53 -4.04
C ILE A 37 -8.72 10.05 -3.91
N GLY A 38 -9.40 9.16 -4.61
CA GLY A 38 -9.10 7.73 -4.60
C GLY A 38 -7.68 7.46 -5.11
N LEU A 39 -7.26 8.15 -6.18
CA LEU A 39 -5.91 8.02 -6.72
C LEU A 39 -4.85 8.54 -5.75
N LEU A 40 -5.06 9.73 -5.17
CA LEU A 40 -4.15 10.31 -4.18
C LEU A 40 -4.06 9.45 -2.92
N GLY A 41 -5.19 8.94 -2.42
CA GLY A 41 -5.24 8.04 -1.28
C GLY A 41 -4.53 6.72 -1.57
N GLY A 42 -4.77 6.11 -2.74
CA GLY A 42 -4.09 4.89 -3.16
C GLY A 42 -2.57 5.08 -3.30
N LEU A 43 -2.14 6.16 -3.94
CA LEU A 43 -0.72 6.51 -4.04
C LEU A 43 -0.09 6.75 -2.66
N GLY A 44 -0.81 7.45 -1.77
CA GLY A 44 -0.37 7.68 -0.39
C GLY A 44 -0.20 6.37 0.40
N LEU A 45 -1.13 5.43 0.25
CA LEU A 45 -1.03 4.12 0.90
C LEU A 45 0.16 3.31 0.38
N VAL A 46 0.37 3.27 -0.94
CA VAL A 46 1.51 2.56 -1.54
C VAL A 46 2.83 3.19 -1.10
N ALA A 47 2.94 4.52 -1.16
CA ALA A 47 4.13 5.24 -0.73
C ALA A 47 4.41 5.02 0.77
N GLY A 48 3.39 5.09 1.62
CA GLY A 48 3.52 4.83 3.05
C GLY A 48 3.93 3.38 3.34
N TYR A 49 3.37 2.41 2.63
CA TYR A 49 3.76 1.01 2.74
C TYR A 49 5.22 0.78 2.37
N LEU A 50 5.69 1.37 1.26
CA LEU A 50 7.09 1.26 0.84
C LEU A 50 8.02 1.92 1.85
N TYR A 51 7.68 3.12 2.32
CA TYR A 51 8.46 3.84 3.33
C TYR A 51 8.64 3.05 4.62
N ILE A 52 7.57 2.41 5.11
CA ILE A 52 7.66 1.58 6.32
C ILE A 52 8.51 0.33 6.07
N ASN A 53 8.39 -0.30 4.89
CA ASN A 53 9.13 -1.53 4.60
C ASN A 53 10.63 -1.33 4.38
N GLU A 54 11.09 -0.15 3.98
CA GLU A 54 12.52 0.12 3.76
C GLU A 54 13.35 -0.07 5.05
N ASP A 55 12.80 0.27 6.20
CA ASP A 55 13.47 0.15 7.49
C ASP A 55 13.30 -1.23 8.15
N LEU A 56 12.44 -2.11 7.60
CA LEU A 56 12.20 -3.42 8.20
C LEU A 56 13.35 -4.39 7.86
N PRO A 57 14.07 -4.93 8.86
CA PRO A 57 15.09 -5.93 8.61
C PRO A 57 14.46 -7.23 8.08
N GLN A 58 15.15 -7.89 7.16
CA GLN A 58 14.71 -9.20 6.65
C GLN A 58 14.83 -10.26 7.76
N ILE A 59 13.73 -10.96 8.03
CA ILE A 59 13.62 -11.93 9.13
C ILE A 59 14.27 -13.30 8.80
N ASN A 60 14.78 -13.46 7.58
CA ASN A 60 15.31 -14.74 7.08
C ASN A 60 16.54 -15.21 7.87
N SER A 61 17.27 -14.30 8.52
CA SER A 61 18.45 -14.65 9.32
C SER A 61 18.13 -15.50 10.54
N LEU A 62 16.89 -15.50 11.04
CA LEU A 62 16.50 -16.29 12.21
C LEU A 62 16.42 -17.79 11.91
N MET A 63 16.12 -18.20 10.67
CA MET A 63 15.99 -19.63 10.34
C MET A 63 17.34 -20.35 10.37
N ASP A 64 18.41 -19.66 9.95
CA ASP A 64 19.76 -20.24 9.85
C ASP A 64 20.76 -19.64 10.86
N TYR A 65 20.26 -18.99 11.92
CA TYR A 65 21.12 -18.39 12.93
C TYR A 65 21.87 -19.47 13.72
N ARG A 66 23.18 -19.58 13.48
CA ARG A 66 24.10 -20.47 14.22
C ARG A 66 25.06 -19.64 15.06
N PRO A 67 24.69 -19.25 16.29
CA PRO A 67 25.60 -18.50 17.16
C PRO A 67 26.80 -19.37 17.52
N SER A 68 27.95 -18.74 17.71
CA SER A 68 29.08 -19.42 18.35
C SER A 68 28.71 -19.73 19.80
N ILE A 69 28.77 -21.00 20.18
CA ILE A 69 28.45 -21.51 21.52
C ILE A 69 29.71 -22.01 22.23
N ILE A 70 29.56 -22.34 23.52
CA ILE A 70 30.65 -22.78 24.40
C ILE A 70 31.12 -24.18 24.00
N SER A 71 32.45 -24.35 23.86
CA SER A 71 33.07 -25.67 23.75
C SER A 71 33.40 -26.24 25.13
N LYS A 72 32.72 -27.35 25.45
CA LYS A 72 32.87 -28.28 26.59
C LYS A 72 34.13 -29.15 26.57
N VAL A 73 35.06 -29.09 27.54
CA VAL A 73 36.01 -30.20 27.77
C VAL A 73 35.63 -30.93 29.05
N PHE A 74 35.45 -32.25 28.95
CA PHE A 74 35.03 -33.13 30.04
C PHE A 74 36.17 -34.05 30.48
N ALA A 75 36.23 -34.36 31.77
CA ALA A 75 37.07 -35.43 32.31
C ALA A 75 36.41 -36.81 32.08
N ASP A 76 37.10 -37.88 32.46
CA ASP A 76 36.62 -39.26 32.38
C ASP A 76 35.41 -39.56 33.28
N ASP A 77 35.14 -38.67 34.25
CA ASP A 77 33.99 -38.72 35.15
C ASP A 77 32.84 -37.76 34.77
N ASP A 78 32.81 -37.30 33.50
CA ASP A 78 31.82 -36.35 32.96
C ASP A 78 31.81 -34.94 33.61
N ARG A 79 32.80 -34.60 34.47
CA ARG A 79 32.91 -33.21 34.96
C ARG A 79 33.51 -32.30 33.89
N VAL A 80 33.00 -31.08 33.78
CA VAL A 80 33.60 -30.04 32.93
C VAL A 80 34.93 -29.58 33.55
N ILE A 81 36.03 -29.69 32.81
CA ILE A 81 37.37 -29.26 33.22
C ILE A 81 37.88 -28.00 32.50
N ALA A 82 37.28 -27.64 31.37
CA ALA A 82 37.54 -26.38 30.69
C ALA A 82 36.37 -25.95 29.81
N GLU A 83 36.23 -24.64 29.60
CA GLU A 83 35.28 -24.03 28.67
C GLU A 83 36.02 -23.03 27.76
N PHE A 84 35.74 -23.08 26.45
CA PHE A 84 36.30 -22.13 25.49
C PHE A 84 35.20 -21.37 24.78
N PHE A 85 35.28 -20.03 24.80
CA PHE A 85 34.32 -19.15 24.13
C PHE A 85 34.90 -17.75 23.95
N LYS A 86 34.38 -17.01 22.96
CA LYS A 86 34.55 -15.54 22.87
C LYS A 86 33.50 -14.82 23.72
N GLU A 87 32.28 -15.32 23.64
CA GLU A 87 31.12 -14.86 24.40
C GLU A 87 30.42 -16.06 25.00
N ARG A 88 30.05 -15.95 26.27
CA ARG A 88 29.41 -17.05 27.00
C ARG A 88 27.91 -17.10 26.70
N ARG A 89 27.54 -17.75 25.59
CA ARG A 89 26.14 -17.89 25.12
C ARG A 89 25.59 -19.29 25.43
N ILE A 90 24.37 -19.33 25.95
CA ILE A 90 23.61 -20.56 26.23
C ILE A 90 22.28 -20.42 25.49
N VAL A 91 22.05 -21.29 24.51
CA VAL A 91 20.78 -21.30 23.75
C VAL A 91 19.75 -22.02 24.61
N VAL A 92 18.67 -21.31 24.93
CA VAL A 92 17.51 -21.87 25.63
C VAL A 92 16.27 -21.76 24.73
N PRO A 93 15.37 -22.75 24.74
CA PRO A 93 14.10 -22.64 24.04
C PRO A 93 13.24 -21.54 24.69
N LEU A 94 12.36 -20.93 23.90
CA LEU A 94 11.51 -19.81 24.36
C LEU A 94 10.63 -20.19 25.57
N SER A 95 10.24 -21.46 25.69
CA SER A 95 9.45 -21.99 26.81
C SER A 95 10.15 -21.95 28.17
N GLU A 96 11.48 -21.82 28.19
CA GLU A 96 12.27 -21.72 29.42
C GLU A 96 12.49 -20.27 29.86
N VAL A 97 12.11 -19.29 29.05
CA VAL A 97 12.23 -17.86 29.38
C VAL A 97 11.07 -17.47 30.32
N PRO A 98 11.34 -16.93 31.53
CA PRO A 98 10.29 -16.44 32.41
C PRO A 98 9.47 -15.31 31.76
N PRO A 99 8.17 -15.21 32.06
CA PRO A 99 7.29 -14.17 31.50
C PRO A 99 7.61 -12.75 32.00
#